data_AF-A0A3E0PSU9-F1
#
_entry.id   AF-A0A3E0PSU9-F1
#
_cell.length_a   1.000
_cell.length_b   1.000
_cell.length_c   1.000
_cell.angle_alpha   90.00
_cell.angle_beta   90.00
_cell.angle_gamma   90.00
#
_symmetry.space_group_name_H-M   'P 1'
#
loop_
_entity.id
_entity.type
_entity.pdbx_description
1 polymer ?
#
loop_
_entity_poly.entity_id
_entity_poly.type
_entity_poly.pdbx_seq_one_letter_code
_entity_poly.pdbx_strand_id
1 'polypeptide(L)' 'AEASLAEGEVWGTEVECPRHGSEFDLKTGEPGSLPATRPVPTYEVSVEDGTVFLHLEDS' A
#
# COMPACT_ATOMS: atom_id res chain seq x y z
N ALA A 1 -10.30 11.32 7.66
CA ALA A 1 -8.95 11.90 7.76
C ALA A 1 -8.19 11.46 6.53
N GLU A 2 -7.61 12.39 5.78
CA GLU A 2 -6.93 12.07 4.50
C GLU A 2 -5.41 12.17 4.66
N ALA A 3 -4.69 11.27 4.00
CA ALA A 3 -3.23 11.21 3.87
C ALA A 3 -2.89 10.31 2.68
N SER A 4 -1.75 10.54 2.02
CA SER A 4 -1.24 9.68 0.95
C SER A 4 -0.22 8.69 1.51
N LEU A 5 -0.40 7.39 1.28
CA LEU A 5 0.63 6.40 1.63
C LEU A 5 1.91 6.56 0.79
N ALA A 6 1.84 7.23 -0.36
CA ALA A 6 3.02 7.55 -1.17
C ALA A 6 3.95 8.57 -0.50
N GLU A 7 3.49 9.27 0.53
CA GLU A 7 4.30 10.17 1.37
C GLU A 7 4.84 9.47 2.62
N GLY A 8 4.54 8.18 2.79
CA GLY A 8 4.99 7.34 3.90
C GLY A 8 6.36 6.70 3.67
N GLU A 9 6.83 5.98 4.69
CA GLU A 9 8.08 5.22 4.63
C GLU A 9 7.80 3.72 4.42
N VAL A 10 8.65 3.07 3.64
CA VAL A 10 8.55 1.63 3.36
C VAL A 10 9.58 0.86 4.19
N TRP A 11 9.10 -0.11 4.95
CA TRP A 11 9.90 -1.00 5.78
C TRP A 11 9.60 -2.45 5.42
N GLY A 12 10.53 -3.09 4.69
CA GLY A 12 10.33 -4.48 4.24
C GLY A 12 9.14 -4.61 3.29
N THR A 13 8.04 -5.20 3.77
CA THR A 13 6.80 -5.37 3.00
C THR A 13 5.67 -4.48 3.51
N GLU A 14 5.96 -3.47 4.31
CA GLU A 14 4.98 -2.59 4.92
C GLU A 14 5.23 -1.14 4.53
N VAL A 15 4.17 -0.34 4.42
CA VAL A 15 4.23 1.12 4.25
C VAL A 15 3.52 1.81 5.41
N GLU A 16 4.16 2.79 6.02
CA GLU A 16 3.62 3.54 7.16
C GLU A 16 2.81 4.76 6.71
N CYS A 17 1.64 4.99 7.31
CA CYS A 17 0.86 6.21 7.10
C CYS A 17 1.57 7.41 7.73
N PRO A 18 1.96 8.44 6.95
CA PRO A 18 2.76 9.57 7.43
C PRO A 18 2.03 10.46 8.46
N ARG A 19 0.72 10.24 8.65
CA ARG A 19 -0.10 11.05 9.55
C ARG A 19 -0.30 10.44 10.94
N HIS A 20 -0.51 9.13 11.02
CA HIS A 20 -0.88 8.46 12.27
C HIS A 20 -0.05 7.22 12.59
N GLY A 21 0.90 6.85 11.72
CA GLY A 21 1.82 5.74 11.96
C GLY A 21 1.28 4.34 11.70
N SER A 22 0.03 4.19 11.23
CA SER A 22 -0.48 2.86 10.89
C SER A 22 0.25 2.29 9.66
N GLU A 23 0.74 1.07 9.79
CA GLU A 23 1.38 0.32 8.72
C GLU A 23 0.34 -0.44 7.89
N PHE A 24 0.65 -0.65 6.61
CA PHE A 24 -0.15 -1.44 5.67
C PHE A 24 0.76 -2.42 4.94
N ASP A 25 0.36 -3.69 4.87
CA ASP A 25 1.09 -4.71 4.12
C ASP A 25 0.95 -4.46 2.59
N LEU A 26 2.08 -4.36 1.88
CA LEU A 26 2.14 -4.03 0.45
C LEU A 26 1.56 -5.13 -0.46
N LYS A 27 1.39 -6.36 0.03
CA LYS A 27 0.86 -7.48 -0.76
C LYS A 27 -0.65 -7.61 -0.65
N THR A 28 -1.18 -7.29 0.52
CA THR A 28 -2.58 -7.56 0.89
C THR A 28 -3.39 -6.29 1.15
N GLY A 29 -2.72 -5.18 1.46
CA GLY A 29 -3.33 -3.93 1.86
C GLY A 29 -3.85 -3.91 3.30
N GLU A 30 -3.71 -5.02 4.04
CA GLU A 30 -4.21 -5.14 5.41
C GLU A 30 -3.44 -4.21 6.37
N PRO A 31 -4.13 -3.55 7.31
CA PRO A 31 -3.49 -2.71 8.31
C PRO A 31 -2.79 -3.54 9.39
N GLY A 32 -1.57 -3.17 9.74
CA GLY A 32 -0.78 -3.82 10.80
C GLY A 32 -1.09 -3.26 12.21
N SER A 33 -1.54 -2.01 12.29
CA SER A 33 -1.80 -1.35 13.58
C SER A 33 -2.92 -0.31 13.52
N LEU A 34 -3.44 0.04 14.71
CA LEU A 34 -4.42 1.11 14.89
C LEU A 34 -3.78 2.49 14.61
N PRO A 35 -4.55 3.52 14.21
CA PRO A 35 -6.01 3.55 14.07
C PRO A 35 -6.59 2.94 12.79
N ALA A 36 -5.77 2.46 11.84
CA ALA A 36 -6.29 1.81 10.64
C ALA A 36 -7.01 0.49 10.98
N THR A 37 -8.16 0.27 10.34
CA THR A 37 -9.03 -0.91 10.60
C THR A 37 -9.63 -1.51 9.33
N ARG A 38 -9.31 -0.95 8.16
CA ARG A 38 -9.78 -1.44 6.86
C ARG A 38 -8.58 -1.53 5.91
N PRO A 39 -8.54 -2.55 5.05
CA PRO A 39 -7.48 -2.66 4.06
C PRO A 39 -7.58 -1.55 3.01
N VAL A 40 -6.45 -1.25 2.40
CA VAL A 40 -6.36 -0.41 1.19
C VAL A 40 -6.36 -1.27 -0.07
N PRO A 41 -6.81 -0.73 -1.22
CA PRO A 41 -6.74 -1.47 -2.48
C PRO A 41 -5.31 -1.87 -2.83
N THR A 42 -5.16 -3.10 -3.33
CA THR A 42 -3.93 -3.60 -3.94
C THR A 42 -4.16 -3.85 -5.43
N TYR A 43 -3.08 -3.82 -6.20
CA TYR A 43 -3.09 -4.05 -7.63
C TYR A 43 -2.03 -5.08 -7.97
N GLU A 44 -2.34 -5.99 -8.89
CA GLU A 44 -1.33 -6.89 -9.41
C GLU A 44 -0.30 -6.09 -10.19
N VAL A 45 0.98 -6.40 -9.97
CA VAL A 45 2.10 -5.75 -10.65
C VAL A 45 2.99 -6.78 -11.32
N SER A 46 3.51 -6.41 -12.49
CA SER A 46 4.49 -7.23 -13.22
C SER A 46 5.66 -6.37 -13.68
N VAL A 47 6.81 -7.01 -13.91
CA VAL A 47 8.01 -6.34 -14.42
C VAL A 47 8.40 -7.01 -15.74
N GLU A 48 8.32 -6.25 -16.83
CA GLU A 48 8.70 -6.70 -18.16
C GLU A 48 9.77 -5.76 -18.71
N ASP A 49 10.94 -6.30 -19.09
CA ASP A 49 12.07 -5.55 -19.63
C ASP A 49 12.47 -4.30 -18.81
N GLY A 50 12.40 -4.41 -17.48
CA GLY A 50 12.73 -3.32 -16.55
C GLY A 50 11.62 -2.26 -16.39
N THR A 51 10.48 -2.43 -17.05
CA THR A 51 9.30 -1.59 -16.89
C THR A 51 8.32 -2.24 -15.92
N VAL A 52 7.80 -1.46 -14.97
CA VAL A 52 6.79 -1.92 -14.01
C VAL A 52 5.40 -1.60 -14.55
N PHE A 53 4.53 -2.60 -14.61
CA PHE A 53 3.14 -2.49 -15.05
C PHE A 53 2.20 -2.73 -13.88
N LEU A 54 1.19 -1.87 -13.74
CA LEU A 54 0.02 -2.13 -12.90
C LEU A 54 -1.09 -2.75 -13.76
N HIS A 55 -1.69 -3.83 -13.26
CA HIS A 55 -2.88 -4.43 -13.84
C HIS A 55 -4.11 -3.88 -13.12
N LEU A 56 -4.89 -3.08 -13.82
CA LEU A 56 -6.16 -2.57 -13.33
C LEU A 56 -7.24 -3.58 -13.73
N GLU A 57 -7.92 -4.16 -12.74
CA GLU A 57 -9.14 -4.90 -12.99
C GLU A 57 -10.29 -3.90 -13.18
N ASP A 58 -11.10 -4.10 -14.23
CA ASP A 58 -12.35 -3.36 -14.40
C ASP A 58 -13.34 -3.84 -13.33
N SER A 59 -13.56 -3.01 -12.30
CA SER A 59 -14.53 -3.24 -11.20
C SER A 59 -15.96 -2.89 -11.58
#